data_AF-A0A0Q7TLW1-F1
#
_entry.id   AF-A0A0Q7TLW1-F1
#
_cell.length_a   1.000
_cell.length_b   1.000
_cell.length_c   1.000
_cell.angle_alpha   90.00
_cell.angle_beta   90.00
_cell.angle_gamma   90.00
#
_symmetry.space_group_name_H-M   'P 1'
#
loop_
_entity.id
_entity.type
_entity.pdbx_description
1 polymer ?
#
loop_
_entity_poly.entity_id
_entity_poly.type
_entity_poly.pdbx_seq_one_letter_code
_entity_poly.pdbx_strand_id
1 'polypeptide(L)'
;MRYLGLGFIAGVTWLYVLAQIPVRPWLLYAIAITAIFAAITVWRHATRNSANLAIGFAAASIVGFVGAIYMAATVMGQAEVSASGRPFCIQVASPSDYTPARTLLDLSPLTMRAATASGRSMMHHAILVVADPAGAQLFHWSYHKRQFVPGTLNDRTPATARRSFASRTRISLTACQS
;
A
#
# COMPACT_ATOMS: atom_id res chain seq x y z
N MET A 1 6.19 -33.17 20.13
CA MET A 1 6.18 -32.52 18.80
C MET A 1 4.81 -32.56 18.08
N ARG A 2 3.67 -32.62 18.79
CA ARG A 2 2.33 -32.68 18.14
C ARG A 2 1.52 -31.37 18.21
N TYR A 3 1.97 -30.37 18.95
CA TYR A 3 1.23 -29.11 19.17
C TYR A 3 1.65 -27.94 18.25
N LEU A 4 2.74 -28.09 17.48
CA LEU A 4 3.24 -27.03 16.59
C LEU A 4 2.41 -26.85 15.31
N GLY A 5 1.78 -27.92 14.80
CA GLY A 5 0.99 -27.85 13.56
C GLY A 5 -0.37 -27.18 13.71
N LEU A 6 -1.05 -27.40 14.85
CA LEU A 6 -2.39 -26.85 15.10
C LEU A 6 -2.37 -25.34 15.34
N GLY A 7 -1.32 -24.82 15.99
CA GLY A 7 -1.17 -23.38 16.22
C GLY A 7 -0.96 -22.58 14.92
N PHE A 8 -0.21 -23.14 13.96
CA PHE A 8 0.05 -22.47 12.69
C PHE A 8 -1.22 -22.39 11.81
N ILE A 9 -1.97 -23.49 11.72
CA ILE A 9 -3.23 -23.52 10.94
C ILE A 9 -4.27 -22.59 11.59
N ALA A 10 -4.43 -22.61 12.91
CA ALA A 10 -5.33 -21.68 13.59
C ALA A 10 -4.92 -20.21 13.38
N GLY A 11 -3.62 -19.89 13.43
CA GLY A 11 -3.11 -18.54 13.21
C GLY A 11 -3.32 -18.03 11.77
N VAL A 12 -3.06 -18.85 10.76
CA VAL A 12 -3.27 -18.50 9.35
C VAL A 12 -4.76 -18.33 9.03
N THR A 13 -5.61 -19.22 9.55
CA THR A 13 -7.07 -19.11 9.35
C THR A 13 -7.64 -17.87 10.04
N TRP A 14 -7.13 -17.51 11.23
CA TRP A 14 -7.54 -16.31 11.96
C TRP A 14 -7.12 -15.01 11.24
N LEU A 15 -5.92 -14.98 10.65
CA LEU A 15 -5.44 -13.87 9.82
C LEU A 15 -6.28 -13.68 8.56
N TYR A 16 -6.72 -14.78 7.93
CA TYR A 16 -7.58 -14.74 6.75
C TYR A 16 -8.97 -14.15 7.06
N VAL A 17 -9.55 -14.49 8.22
CA VAL A 17 -10.84 -13.93 8.67
C VAL A 17 -10.72 -12.45 9.03
N LEU A 18 -9.62 -12.03 9.67
CA LEU A 18 -9.38 -10.61 9.99
C LEU A 18 -9.18 -9.74 8.73
N ALA A 19 -8.70 -10.31 7.63
CA ALA A 19 -8.49 -9.59 6.37
C ALA A 19 -9.80 -9.24 5.63
N GLN A 20 -10.93 -9.86 5.98
CA GLN A 20 -12.23 -9.64 5.33
C GLN A 20 -13.15 -8.65 6.08
N ILE A 21 -12.81 -8.31 7.33
CA ILE A 21 -13.60 -7.38 8.13
C ILE A 21 -13.14 -5.95 7.81
N PRO A 22 -14.03 -4.98 7.51
CA PRO A 22 -13.68 -3.57 7.47
C PRO A 22 -13.21 -3.14 8.87
N VAL A 23 -11.92 -3.33 9.14
CA VAL A 23 -11.32 -3.07 10.44
C VAL A 23 -11.46 -1.60 10.74
N ARG A 24 -12.38 -1.29 11.65
CA ARG A 24 -12.52 0.04 12.23
C ARG A 24 -11.15 0.43 12.80
N PRO A 25 -10.69 1.69 12.65
CA PRO A 25 -9.32 2.08 13.00
C PRO A 25 -8.92 1.71 14.43
N TRP A 26 -9.87 1.66 15.38
CA TRP A 26 -9.64 1.19 16.75
C TRP A 26 -9.18 -0.27 16.86
N LEU A 27 -9.57 -1.17 15.94
CA LEU A 27 -9.10 -2.56 15.89
C LEU A 27 -7.62 -2.64 15.49
N LEU A 28 -7.16 -1.77 14.59
CA LEU A 28 -5.73 -1.69 14.24
C LEU A 28 -4.91 -1.20 15.43
N TYR A 29 -5.40 -0.22 16.18
CA TYR A 29 -4.78 0.21 17.43
C TYR A 29 -4.76 -0.92 18.46
N ALA A 30 -5.85 -1.68 18.61
CA ALA A 30 -5.91 -2.81 19.53
C ALA A 30 -4.90 -3.91 19.17
N ILE A 31 -4.79 -4.26 17.89
CA ILE A 31 -3.82 -5.24 17.37
C ILE A 31 -2.38 -4.74 17.55
N ALA A 32 -2.13 -3.47 17.22
CA ALA A 32 -0.80 -2.88 17.42
C ALA A 32 -0.41 -2.85 18.90
N ILE A 33 -1.33 -2.49 19.80
CA ILE A 33 -1.10 -2.50 21.25
C ILE A 33 -0.85 -3.93 21.73
N THR A 34 -1.64 -4.92 21.30
CA THR A 34 -1.39 -6.33 21.69
C THR A 34 -0.07 -6.86 21.14
N ALA A 35 0.31 -6.50 19.92
CA ALA A 35 1.60 -6.85 19.33
C ALA A 35 2.77 -6.19 20.09
N ILE A 36 2.63 -4.92 20.47
CA ILE A 36 3.62 -4.20 21.28
C ILE A 36 3.73 -4.84 22.66
N PHE A 37 2.61 -5.16 23.32
CA PHE A 37 2.63 -5.84 24.61
C PHE A 37 3.25 -7.23 24.52
N ALA A 38 2.93 -8.01 23.49
CA ALA A 38 3.56 -9.30 23.23
C ALA A 38 5.06 -9.16 22.93
N ALA A 39 5.47 -8.13 22.18
CA ALA A 39 6.88 -7.85 21.91
C ALA A 39 7.62 -7.41 23.19
N ILE A 40 7.01 -6.61 24.06
CA ILE A 40 7.59 -6.20 25.35
C ILE A 40 7.70 -7.40 26.30
N THR A 41 6.69 -8.27 26.36
CA THR A 41 6.75 -9.47 27.22
C THR A 41 7.76 -10.48 26.68
N VAL A 42 7.81 -10.70 25.36
CA VAL A 42 8.85 -11.50 24.72
C VAL A 42 10.22 -10.87 24.93
N TRP A 43 10.40 -9.56 24.78
CA TRP A 43 11.68 -8.88 25.02
C TRP A 43 12.14 -9.01 26.46
N ARG A 44 11.26 -8.75 27.44
CA ARG A 44 11.55 -8.93 28.87
C ARG A 44 11.87 -10.37 29.25
N HIS A 45 11.32 -11.35 28.55
CA HIS A 45 11.60 -12.76 28.77
C HIS A 45 12.83 -13.26 27.99
N ALA A 46 13.08 -12.68 26.81
CA ALA A 46 14.16 -13.00 25.88
C ALA A 46 15.49 -12.33 26.24
N THR A 47 15.51 -11.31 27.10
CA THR A 47 16.76 -10.75 27.65
C THR A 47 17.55 -11.75 28.51
N ARG A 48 17.06 -12.98 28.70
CA ARG A 48 17.84 -14.12 29.24
C ARG A 48 18.29 -15.15 28.19
N ASN A 49 17.78 -15.12 26.95
CA ASN A 49 18.10 -16.12 25.93
C ASN A 49 17.89 -15.59 24.50
N SER A 50 18.97 -15.44 23.73
CA SER A 50 19.00 -14.79 22.41
C SER A 50 18.11 -15.46 21.34
N ALA A 51 17.82 -16.75 21.48
CA ALA A 51 16.97 -17.50 20.56
C ALA A 51 15.52 -16.97 20.50
N ASN A 52 14.95 -16.53 21.63
CA ASN A 52 13.57 -16.04 21.69
C ASN A 52 13.42 -14.67 21.02
N LEU A 53 14.46 -13.83 21.07
CA LEU A 53 14.49 -12.54 20.38
C LEU A 53 14.49 -12.74 18.85
N ALA A 54 15.28 -13.69 18.35
CA ALA A 54 15.34 -14.03 16.94
C ALA A 54 13.98 -14.52 16.41
N ILE A 55 13.30 -15.40 17.16
CA ILE A 55 11.96 -15.90 16.80
C ILE A 55 10.95 -14.75 16.76
N GLY A 56 10.96 -13.85 17.76
CA GLY A 56 10.06 -12.70 17.79
C GLY A 56 10.26 -11.75 16.60
N PHE A 57 11.51 -11.43 16.27
CA PHE A 57 11.84 -10.58 15.13
C PHE A 57 11.44 -11.22 13.80
N ALA A 58 11.70 -12.53 13.64
CA ALA A 58 11.30 -13.28 12.45
C ALA A 58 9.78 -13.27 12.27
N ALA A 59 9.02 -13.54 13.34
CA ALA A 59 7.56 -13.52 13.29
C ALA A 59 7.02 -12.13 12.91
N ALA A 60 7.52 -11.06 13.53
CA ALA A 60 7.12 -9.69 13.21
C ALA A 60 7.45 -9.31 11.76
N SER A 61 8.61 -9.72 11.25
CA SER A 61 9.03 -9.47 9.87
C SER A 61 8.13 -10.17 8.86
N ILE A 62 7.73 -11.42 9.12
CA ILE A 62 6.81 -12.19 8.27
C ILE A 62 5.44 -11.50 8.22
N VAL A 63 4.89 -11.13 9.38
CA VAL A 63 3.58 -10.44 9.45
C VAL A 63 3.63 -9.11 8.69
N GLY A 64 4.70 -8.33 8.87
CA GLY A 64 4.89 -7.07 8.15
C GLY A 64 4.97 -7.27 6.64
N PHE A 65 5.70 -8.29 6.17
CA PHE A 65 5.85 -8.60 4.76
C PHE A 65 4.53 -9.05 4.12
N VAL A 66 3.79 -9.96 4.77
CA VAL A 66 2.48 -10.41 4.30
C VAL A 66 1.49 -9.23 4.25
N GLY A 67 1.49 -8.37 5.27
CA GLY A 67 0.67 -7.15 5.28
C GLY A 67 1.01 -6.20 4.14
N ALA A 68 2.29 -6.03 3.81
CA ALA A 68 2.72 -5.20 2.68
C ALA A 68 2.23 -5.75 1.34
N ILE A 69 2.33 -7.07 1.12
CA ILE A 69 1.83 -7.74 -0.09
C ILE A 69 0.30 -7.61 -0.19
N TYR A 70 -0.43 -7.87 0.91
CA TYR A 70 -1.89 -7.75 0.94
C TYR A 70 -2.36 -6.34 0.55
N MET A 71 -1.70 -5.31 1.09
CA MET A 71 -2.01 -3.91 0.76
C MET A 71 -1.71 -3.60 -0.71
N ALA A 72 -0.55 -4.04 -1.23
CA ALA A 72 -0.22 -3.88 -2.64
C ALA A 72 -1.25 -4.53 -3.58
N ALA A 73 -1.66 -5.76 -3.27
CA ALA A 73 -2.70 -6.47 -4.01
C ALA A 73 -4.05 -5.74 -3.94
N THR A 74 -4.39 -5.14 -2.78
CA THR A 74 -5.61 -4.34 -2.62
C THR A 74 -5.58 -3.10 -3.51
N VAL A 75 -4.45 -2.38 -3.58
CA VAL A 75 -4.29 -1.22 -4.47
C VAL A 75 -4.46 -1.64 -5.93
N MET A 76 -3.82 -2.74 -6.35
CA MET A 76 -3.92 -3.26 -7.71
C MET A 76 -5.36 -3.66 -8.08
N GLY A 77 -6.03 -4.44 -7.24
CA GLY A 77 -7.42 -4.85 -7.50
C GLY A 77 -8.38 -3.65 -7.58
N GLN A 78 -8.18 -2.61 -6.77
CA GLN A 78 -8.97 -1.39 -6.84
C GLN A 78 -8.67 -0.57 -8.10
N ALA A 79 -7.44 -0.62 -8.61
CA ALA A 79 -7.09 -0.01 -9.88
C ALA A 79 -7.84 -0.69 -11.04
N GLU A 80 -7.86 -2.02 -11.05
CA GLU A 80 -8.60 -2.81 -12.06
C GLU A 80 -10.09 -2.50 -12.05
N VAL A 81 -10.70 -2.46 -10.85
CA VAL A 81 -12.12 -2.09 -10.68
C VAL A 81 -12.38 -0.67 -11.22
N SER A 82 -11.53 0.29 -10.86
CA SER A 82 -11.67 1.69 -11.28
C SER A 82 -11.42 1.89 -12.78
N ALA A 83 -10.53 1.09 -13.36
CA ALA A 83 -10.26 1.12 -14.78
C ALA A 83 -11.41 0.53 -15.60
N SER A 84 -12.20 -0.38 -15.01
CA SER A 84 -13.36 -1.02 -15.65
C SER A 84 -13.00 -1.67 -16.99
N GLY A 85 -11.88 -2.42 -17.00
CA GLY A 85 -11.36 -3.10 -18.19
C GLY A 85 -10.59 -2.22 -19.18
N ARG A 86 -10.49 -0.90 -18.94
CA ARG A 86 -9.69 0.00 -19.77
C ARG A 86 -8.19 -0.11 -19.42
N PRO A 87 -7.27 0.13 -20.38
CA PRO A 87 -5.86 0.20 -20.08
C PRO A 87 -5.58 1.26 -19.00
N PHE A 88 -4.74 0.92 -18.02
CA PHE A 88 -4.41 1.83 -16.93
C PHE A 88 -2.95 1.72 -16.51
N CYS A 89 -2.48 2.73 -15.79
CA CYS A 89 -1.16 2.73 -15.15
C CYS A 89 -1.26 3.32 -13.76
N ILE A 90 -0.59 2.68 -12.79
CA ILE A 90 -0.43 3.23 -11.45
C ILE A 90 0.93 3.91 -11.36
N GLN A 91 0.95 5.15 -10.92
CA GLN A 91 2.17 5.90 -10.65
C GLN A 91 2.26 6.17 -9.15
N VAL A 92 3.46 6.02 -8.60
CA VAL A 92 3.75 6.26 -7.19
C VAL A 92 4.56 7.54 -7.04
N ALA A 93 4.39 8.22 -5.91
CA ALA A 93 5.19 9.41 -5.62
C ALA A 93 6.67 9.04 -5.47
N SER A 94 7.52 9.86 -6.08
CA SER A 94 8.98 9.89 -5.96
C SER A 94 9.37 11.28 -5.43
N PRO A 95 10.58 11.50 -4.88
CA PRO A 95 10.93 12.77 -4.22
C PRO A 95 10.65 14.05 -5.02
N SER A 96 10.65 13.98 -6.35
CA SER A 96 10.43 15.15 -7.22
C SER A 96 9.31 14.99 -8.25
N ASP A 97 8.75 13.79 -8.46
CA ASP A 97 7.76 13.52 -9.51
C ASP A 97 6.95 12.23 -9.23
N TYR A 98 6.09 11.82 -10.14
CA TYR A 98 5.46 10.50 -10.15
C TYR A 98 6.20 9.54 -11.10
N THR A 99 6.43 8.32 -10.65
CA THR A 99 7.06 7.26 -11.45
C THR A 99 6.12 6.05 -11.59
N PRO A 100 6.05 5.38 -12.76
CA PRO A 100 5.27 4.16 -12.90
C PRO A 100 5.67 3.10 -11.88
N ALA A 101 4.68 2.47 -11.24
CA ALA A 101 4.91 1.27 -10.44
C ALA A 101 5.27 0.11 -11.38
N ARG A 102 6.38 -0.56 -11.10
CA ARG A 102 6.90 -1.68 -11.91
C ARG A 102 6.67 -3.03 -11.23
N THR A 103 6.54 -3.01 -9.91
CA THR A 103 6.34 -4.21 -9.10
C THR A 103 5.19 -4.01 -8.12
N LEU A 104 4.61 -5.11 -7.64
CA LEU A 104 3.64 -5.06 -6.53
C LEU A 104 4.25 -4.40 -5.29
N LEU A 105 5.55 -4.59 -5.06
CA LEU A 105 6.20 -3.99 -3.90
C LEU A 105 6.20 -2.46 -3.97
N ASP A 106 6.26 -1.87 -5.17
CA ASP A 106 6.16 -0.41 -5.34
C ASP A 106 4.81 0.14 -4.84
N LEU A 107 3.76 -0.69 -4.87
CA LEU A 107 2.41 -0.38 -4.38
C LEU A 107 2.24 -0.63 -2.87
N SER A 108 3.31 -1.05 -2.18
CA SER A 108 3.24 -1.33 -0.75
C SER A 108 3.26 -0.03 0.08
N PRO A 109 2.76 -0.05 1.32
CA PRO A 109 2.89 1.08 2.25
C PRO A 109 4.35 1.46 2.56
N LEU A 110 5.31 0.58 2.28
CA LEU A 110 6.73 0.82 2.57
C LEU A 110 7.35 1.78 1.54
N THR A 111 6.96 1.63 0.28
CA THR A 111 7.49 2.34 -0.88
C THR A 111 6.59 3.48 -1.35
N MET A 112 5.26 3.34 -1.26
CA MET A 112 4.30 4.40 -1.59
C MET A 112 4.31 5.49 -0.51
N ARG A 113 5.36 6.31 -0.50
CA ARG A 113 5.50 7.44 0.41
C ARG A 113 5.26 8.72 -0.37
N ALA A 114 4.30 9.51 0.08
CA ALA A 114 4.14 10.85 -0.45
C ALA A 114 5.42 11.66 -0.16
N ALA A 115 5.91 12.36 -1.18
CA ALA A 115 6.98 13.33 -0.98
C ALA A 115 6.48 14.41 -0.01
N THR A 116 7.27 14.65 1.03
CA THR A 116 7.02 15.75 1.97
C THR A 116 8.00 16.87 1.65
N ALA A 117 7.47 18.05 1.37
CA ALA A 117 8.25 19.28 1.30
C ALA A 117 7.81 20.15 2.48
N SER A 118 8.78 20.71 3.22
CA SER A 118 8.54 21.58 4.39
C SER A 118 7.55 21.01 5.42
N GLY A 119 7.54 19.68 5.61
CA GLY A 119 6.69 18.99 6.58
C GLY A 119 5.22 18.84 6.16
N ARG A 120 4.84 19.24 4.94
CA ARG A 120 3.49 19.02 4.39
C ARG A 120 3.55 17.96 3.29
N SER A 121 2.60 17.03 3.30
CA SER A 121 2.40 16.09 2.21
C SER A 121 1.84 16.86 1.01
N MET A 122 2.63 17.02 -0.03
CA MET A 122 2.29 17.81 -1.22
C MET A 122 1.87 16.92 -2.40
N MET A 123 1.92 15.59 -2.22
CA MET A 123 1.66 14.60 -3.27
C MET A 123 0.72 13.51 -2.74
N HIS A 124 -0.01 12.87 -3.65
CA HIS A 124 -0.68 11.62 -3.34
C HIS A 124 0.33 10.49 -3.33
N HIS A 125 0.05 9.47 -2.55
CA HIS A 125 0.91 8.29 -2.48
C HIS A 125 0.90 7.50 -3.79
N ALA A 126 -0.25 7.45 -4.47
CA ALA A 126 -0.39 6.88 -5.79
C ALA A 126 -1.46 7.60 -6.61
N ILE A 127 -1.24 7.66 -7.91
CA ILE A 127 -2.16 8.15 -8.93
C ILE A 127 -2.46 6.99 -9.88
N LEU A 128 -3.73 6.79 -10.19
CA LEU A 128 -4.17 5.90 -11.26
C LEU A 128 -4.50 6.74 -12.48
N VAL A 129 -3.87 6.40 -13.60
CA VAL A 129 -4.11 6.98 -14.92
C VAL A 129 -4.87 5.94 -15.74
N VAL A 130 -6.11 6.23 -16.11
CA VAL A 130 -6.94 5.33 -16.93
C VAL A 130 -7.10 5.92 -18.33
N ALA A 131 -6.83 5.11 -19.35
CA ALA A 131 -7.05 5.48 -20.74
C ALA A 131 -8.55 5.68 -21.02
N ASP A 132 -8.89 6.75 -21.72
CA ASP A 132 -10.26 7.06 -22.12
C ASP A 132 -10.24 7.77 -23.49
N PRO A 133 -11.24 7.52 -24.37
CA PRO A 133 -11.29 8.11 -25.71
C PRO A 133 -11.24 9.64 -25.72
N ALA A 134 -11.77 10.31 -24.69
CA ALA A 134 -11.76 11.77 -24.55
C ALA A 134 -10.46 12.31 -23.94
N GLY A 135 -9.56 11.43 -23.48
CA GLY A 135 -8.31 11.77 -22.80
C GLY A 135 -8.21 11.09 -21.43
N ALA A 136 -7.00 10.94 -20.91
CA ALA A 136 -6.79 10.15 -19.69
C ALA A 136 -7.53 10.69 -18.47
N GLN A 137 -8.16 9.80 -17.72
CA GLN A 137 -8.79 10.09 -16.43
C GLN A 137 -7.79 9.85 -15.29
N LEU A 138 -7.77 10.75 -14.32
CA LEU A 138 -6.89 10.68 -13.16
C LEU A 138 -7.68 10.40 -11.89
N PHE A 139 -7.17 9.48 -11.09
CA PHE A 139 -7.68 9.15 -9.77
C PHE A 139 -6.52 9.14 -8.78
N HIS A 140 -6.81 9.38 -7.51
CA HIS A 140 -5.83 9.27 -6.44
C HIS A 140 -6.22 8.19 -5.43
N TRP A 141 -5.21 7.52 -4.87
CA TRP A 141 -5.44 6.52 -3.83
C TRP A 141 -5.83 7.19 -2.50
N SER A 142 -7.00 6.81 -1.96
CA SER A 142 -7.44 7.24 -0.63
C SER A 142 -7.24 6.11 0.38
N TYR A 143 -6.34 6.28 1.36
CA TYR A 143 -6.19 5.30 2.44
C TYR A 143 -7.44 5.13 3.28
N HIS A 144 -8.23 6.19 3.45
CA HIS A 144 -9.46 6.14 4.25
C HIS A 144 -10.54 5.31 3.54
N LYS A 145 -10.76 5.54 2.24
CA LYS A 145 -11.76 4.81 1.45
C LYS A 145 -11.24 3.49 0.89
N ARG A 146 -9.93 3.24 0.95
CA ARG A 146 -9.24 2.08 0.34
C ARG A 146 -9.61 1.87 -1.12
N GLN A 147 -9.70 2.96 -1.88
CA GLN A 147 -10.06 2.92 -3.30
C GLN A 147 -9.43 4.13 -4.02
N PHE A 148 -9.40 4.05 -5.35
CA PHE A 148 -9.10 5.20 -6.19
C PHE A 148 -10.31 6.13 -6.28
N VAL A 149 -10.11 7.40 -5.99
CA VAL A 149 -11.15 8.43 -6.00
C VAL A 149 -10.88 9.39 -7.16
N PRO A 150 -11.90 9.82 -7.92
CA PRO A 150 -11.72 10.74 -9.03
C PRO A 150 -11.00 12.03 -8.62
N GLY A 151 -10.22 12.55 -9.57
CA GLY A 151 -9.46 13.79 -9.41
C GLY A 151 -8.12 13.59 -8.73
N THR A 152 -7.38 14.69 -8.61
CA THR A 152 -6.15 14.76 -7.83
C THR A 152 -6.26 15.99 -6.93
N LEU A 153 -5.75 15.94 -5.69
CA LEU A 153 -5.45 17.09 -4.77
C LEU A 153 -5.11 18.40 -5.48
N ASN A 154 -4.53 18.34 -6.68
CA ASN A 154 -4.28 19.50 -7.50
C ASN A 154 -5.16 19.54 -8.76
N ASP A 155 -6.48 19.70 -8.62
CA ASP A 155 -7.26 20.39 -9.68
C ASP A 155 -6.79 21.85 -9.88
N ARG A 156 -5.89 22.32 -8.99
CA ARG A 156 -5.05 23.51 -9.14
C ARG A 156 -3.70 23.27 -9.84
N THR A 157 -3.40 22.06 -10.34
CA THR A 157 -2.20 21.87 -11.15
C THR A 157 -2.40 22.73 -12.40
N PRO A 158 -1.49 23.70 -12.69
CA PRO A 158 -1.64 24.62 -13.80
C PRO A 158 -1.94 23.88 -15.10
N ALA A 159 -2.73 24.48 -15.99
CA ALA A 159 -3.07 23.88 -17.28
C ALA A 159 -1.82 23.44 -18.08
N THR A 160 -0.67 24.05 -17.84
CA THR A 160 0.65 23.67 -18.37
C THR A 160 1.15 22.33 -17.84
N ALA A 161 0.99 22.04 -16.55
CA ALA A 161 1.31 20.74 -15.96
C ALA A 161 0.31 19.66 -16.42
N ARG A 162 -0.96 20.04 -16.61
CA ARG A 162 -1.98 19.17 -17.23
C ARG A 162 -1.67 18.89 -18.70
N ARG A 163 -1.14 19.87 -19.45
CA ARG A 163 -0.67 19.70 -20.82
C ARG A 163 0.63 18.90 -20.91
N SER A 164 1.57 19.08 -19.99
CA SER A 164 2.78 18.25 -19.95
C SER A 164 2.44 16.82 -19.53
N PHE A 165 1.46 16.65 -18.64
CA PHE A 165 0.92 15.34 -18.35
C PHE A 165 0.23 14.78 -19.59
N ALA A 166 -0.71 15.46 -20.23
CA ALA A 166 -1.42 15.00 -21.45
C ALA A 166 -0.49 14.74 -22.65
N SER A 167 0.50 15.60 -22.89
CA SER A 167 1.51 15.42 -23.94
C SER A 167 2.46 14.28 -23.60
N ARG A 168 2.81 14.10 -22.32
CA ARG A 168 3.49 12.89 -21.84
C ARG A 168 2.55 11.71 -21.67
N THR A 169 1.22 11.83 -21.67
CA THR A 169 0.32 10.69 -21.42
C THR A 169 0.23 9.83 -22.67
N ARG A 170 0.34 10.47 -23.84
CA ARG A 170 0.58 9.77 -25.10
C ARG A 170 1.91 8.98 -25.09
N ILE A 171 2.88 9.40 -24.26
CA ILE A 171 4.14 8.69 -23.97
C ILE A 171 3.98 7.75 -22.75
N SER A 172 3.07 8.03 -21.82
CA SER A 172 3.02 7.42 -20.49
C SER A 172 2.26 6.11 -20.50
N LEU A 173 1.28 5.92 -21.39
CA LEU A 173 0.73 4.59 -21.62
C LEU A 173 1.80 3.68 -22.23
N THR A 174 2.63 4.19 -23.14
CA THR A 174 3.78 3.46 -23.71
C THR A 174 4.88 3.23 -22.68
N ALA A 175 5.15 4.19 -21.79
CA ALA A 175 6.15 4.08 -20.73
C ALA A 175 5.70 3.21 -19.55
N CYS A 176 4.41 2.85 -19.47
CA CYS A 176 3.91 1.83 -18.56
C CYS A 176 3.83 0.44 -19.20
N GLN A 177 4.24 0.28 -20.46
CA GLN A 177 4.35 -1.01 -21.15
C GLN A 177 5.78 -1.56 -21.18
N SER A 178 6.75 -0.88 -20.54
CA SER A 178 8.16 -1.30 -20.46
C SER A 178 8.47 -2.16 -19.24
#